data_AF-A0A958XVZ6-F1
#
_entry.id   AF-A0A958XVZ6-F1
#
_cell.length_a   1.000
_cell.length_b   1.000
_cell.length_c   1.000
_cell.angle_alpha   90.00
_cell.angle_beta   90.00
_cell.angle_gamma   90.00
#
_symmetry.space_group_name_H-M   'P 1'
#
loop_
_entity.id
_entity.type
_entity.pdbx_description
1 polymer ?
#
loop_
_entity_poly.entity_id
_entity_poly.type
_entity_poly.pdbx_seq_one_letter_code
_entity_poly.pdbx_strand_id
1 'polypeptide(L)'
;MSAFPTNSPFKLLQPYDKEDAGIFLGRETETRQMTELLLRGKFLLVYGASGTGKTSIIQCGLPGMFSPRDWLPIIVRRNANFIDSMREQVLGQYSRRYALR
;
A
#
# COMPACT_ATOMS: atom_id res chain seq x y z
N MET A 1 4.04 -0.18 30.38
CA MET A 1 3.45 0.90 29.57
C MET A 1 4.53 1.95 29.35
N SER A 2 5.37 1.81 28.32
CA SER A 2 6.34 2.84 27.95
C SER A 2 5.65 3.81 26.99
N ALA A 3 5.55 5.07 27.38
CA ALA A 3 5.05 6.15 26.53
C ALA A 3 5.98 6.30 25.31
N PHE A 4 5.49 5.92 24.14
CA PHE A 4 6.19 6.17 22.88
C PHE A 4 6.19 7.69 22.60
N PRO A 5 7.29 8.25 22.09
CA PRO A 5 7.32 9.64 21.68
C PRO A 5 6.27 9.84 20.58
N THR A 6 5.30 10.70 20.85
CA THR A 6 4.17 11.05 19.96
C THR A 6 4.59 11.72 18.65
N ASN A 7 5.89 11.99 18.46
CA ASN A 7 6.47 12.69 17.32
C ASN A 7 7.63 11.92 16.65
N SER A 8 7.66 10.59 16.76
CA SER A 8 8.61 9.78 15.98
C SER A 8 8.13 9.66 14.52
N PRO A 9 8.98 9.95 13.51
CA PRO A 9 8.64 9.66 12.12
C PRO A 9 8.55 8.15 11.85
N PHE A 10 9.10 7.32 12.73
CA PHE A 10 9.10 5.87 12.55
C PHE A 10 7.81 5.22 13.05
N LYS A 11 7.02 4.68 12.11
CA LYS A 11 5.72 4.03 12.36
C LYS A 11 5.77 2.62 12.97
N LEU A 12 6.94 2.14 13.43
CA LEU A 12 7.16 0.79 14.00
C LEU A 12 6.53 -0.32 13.12
N LEU A 13 5.43 -0.93 13.57
CA LEU A 13 4.72 -2.02 12.88
C LEU A 13 3.59 -1.53 11.97
N GLN A 14 3.26 -0.24 12.02
CA GLN A 14 2.25 0.31 11.12
C GLN A 14 2.85 0.49 9.73
N PRO A 15 2.11 0.13 8.67
CA PRO A 15 2.54 0.42 7.32
C PRO A 15 2.59 1.92 7.09
N TYR A 16 3.56 2.37 6.30
CA TYR A 16 3.55 3.72 5.75
C TYR A 16 2.50 3.80 4.63
N ASP A 17 1.80 4.91 4.57
CA ASP A 17 0.76 5.21 3.58
C ASP A 17 1.21 6.34 2.64
N LYS A 18 0.29 6.82 1.81
CA LYS A 18 0.60 7.86 0.80
C LYS A 18 0.97 9.18 1.47
N GLU A 19 0.37 9.46 2.62
CA GLU A 19 0.55 10.66 3.41
C GLU A 19 1.95 10.72 4.03
N ASP A 20 2.61 9.56 4.19
CA ASP A 20 3.96 9.44 4.73
C ASP A 20 5.09 9.51 3.68
N ALA A 21 4.79 9.84 2.43
CA ALA A 21 5.81 9.83 1.37
C ALA A 21 7.06 10.67 1.70
N GLY A 22 6.91 11.76 2.48
CA GLY A 22 8.01 12.62 2.90
C GLY A 22 8.98 12.00 3.92
N ILE A 23 8.60 10.89 4.57
CA ILE A 23 9.41 10.18 5.58
C ILE A 23 9.73 8.73 5.18
N PHE A 24 9.22 8.28 4.02
CA PHE A 24 9.52 6.97 3.44
C PHE A 24 10.78 7.03 2.57
N LEU A 25 11.92 6.63 3.14
CA LEU A 25 13.25 6.74 2.52
C LEU A 25 13.93 5.37 2.36
N GLY A 26 14.84 5.25 1.38
CA GLY A 26 15.76 4.12 1.24
C GLY A 26 15.17 2.87 0.59
N ARG A 27 14.05 3.02 -0.11
CA ARG A 27 13.35 1.94 -0.85
C ARG A 27 13.08 2.31 -2.31
N GLU A 28 13.83 3.26 -2.83
CA GLU A 28 13.69 3.80 -4.19
C GLU A 28 14.03 2.72 -5.22
N THR A 29 15.10 1.95 -4.98
CA THR A 29 15.53 0.86 -5.85
C THR A 29 14.47 -0.23 -5.95
N GLU A 30 13.95 -0.71 -4.82
CA GLU A 30 12.92 -1.75 -4.79
C GLU A 30 11.61 -1.26 -5.41
N THR A 31 11.22 -0.01 -5.14
CA THR A 31 10.01 0.60 -5.72
C THR A 31 10.12 0.66 -7.25
N ARG A 32 11.29 1.06 -7.76
CA ARG A 32 11.58 1.08 -9.19
C ARG A 32 11.51 -0.32 -9.79
N GLN A 33 12.16 -1.31 -9.18
CA GLN A 33 12.15 -2.70 -9.67
C GLN A 33 10.73 -3.28 -9.71
N MET A 34 9.93 -3.06 -8.65
CA MET A 34 8.53 -3.49 -8.62
C MET A 34 7.72 -2.87 -9.75
N THR A 35 7.94 -1.58 -10.03
CA THR A 35 7.27 -0.86 -11.11
C THR A 35 7.68 -1.41 -12.49
N GLU A 36 8.97 -1.62 -12.72
CA GLU A 36 9.47 -2.20 -13.98
C GLU A 36 8.89 -3.60 -14.23
N LEU A 37 8.72 -4.42 -13.18
CA LEU A 37 8.07 -5.72 -13.28
C LEU A 37 6.57 -5.60 -13.60
N LEU A 38 5.85 -4.67 -12.97
CA LEU A 38 4.43 -4.42 -13.25
C LEU A 38 4.19 -3.81 -14.63
N LEU A 39 5.15 -3.08 -15.19
CA LEU A 39 5.08 -2.60 -16.58
C LEU A 39 5.23 -3.75 -17.59
N ARG A 40 5.93 -4.83 -17.20
CA ARG A 40 6.12 -6.02 -18.04
C ARG A 40 5.02 -7.08 -17.87
N GLY A 41 4.29 -7.06 -16.76
CA GLY A 41 3.27 -8.05 -16.45
C GLY A 41 2.21 -7.56 -15.47
N LYS A 42 1.05 -8.23 -15.45
CA LYS A 42 -0.12 -7.80 -14.65
C LYS A 42 -0.13 -8.33 -13.21
N PHE A 43 0.90 -9.10 -12.83
CA PHE A 43 0.93 -9.80 -11.55
C PHE A 43 2.34 -9.75 -10.95
N LEU A 44 2.41 -9.44 -9.65
CA LEU A 44 3.64 -9.35 -8.89
C LEU A 44 3.44 -10.00 -7.52
N LEU A 45 4.31 -10.93 -7.16
CA LEU A 45 4.36 -11.53 -5.82
C LEU A 45 5.47 -10.88 -5.00
N VAL A 46 5.11 -10.28 -3.87
CA VAL A 46 6.06 -9.68 -2.92
C VAL A 46 6.10 -10.53 -1.65
N TYR A 47 7.27 -11.06 -1.29
CA TYR A 47 7.47 -11.92 -0.12
C TYR A 47 8.74 -11.53 0.66
N GLY A 48 8.87 -12.04 1.89
CA GLY A 48 9.98 -11.73 2.80
C GLY A 48 9.56 -11.78 4.26
N ALA A 49 10.53 -11.76 5.17
CA ALA A 49 10.30 -11.86 6.62
C ALA A 49 9.27 -10.86 7.15
N SER A 50 8.60 -11.18 8.26
CA SER A 50 7.64 -10.26 8.88
C SER A 50 8.34 -8.95 9.29
N GLY A 51 7.64 -7.82 9.19
CA GLY A 51 8.19 -6.52 9.58
C GLY A 51 9.18 -5.86 8.60
N THR A 52 9.49 -6.48 7.46
CA THR A 52 10.44 -5.89 6.47
C THR A 52 9.88 -4.73 5.63
N GLY A 53 8.65 -4.28 5.89
CA GLY A 53 8.06 -3.14 5.19
C GLY A 53 7.37 -3.45 3.85
N LYS A 54 7.02 -4.72 3.58
CA LYS A 54 6.32 -5.13 2.34
C LYS A 54 5.02 -4.35 2.08
N THR A 55 4.21 -4.17 3.12
CA THR A 55 2.97 -3.40 3.01
C THR A 55 3.27 -1.92 2.76
N SER A 56 4.29 -1.38 3.45
CA SER A 56 4.71 0.02 3.30
C SER A 56 5.20 0.34 1.89
N ILE A 57 6.02 -0.52 1.27
CA ILE A 57 6.50 -0.28 -0.10
C ILE A 57 5.36 -0.32 -1.13
N ILE A 58 4.36 -1.19 -0.93
CA ILE A 58 3.18 -1.26 -1.80
C ILE A 58 2.27 -0.04 -1.61
N GLN A 59 2.07 0.43 -0.38
CA GLN A 59 1.11 1.49 -0.06
C GLN A 59 1.70 2.90 -0.18
N CYS A 60 3.00 3.07 0.02
CA CYS A 60 3.68 4.37 -0.03
C CYS A 60 4.50 4.54 -1.32
N GLY A 61 5.32 3.56 -1.67
CA GLY A 61 6.22 3.66 -2.84
C GLY A 61 5.50 3.55 -4.17
N LEU A 62 4.64 2.54 -4.32
CA LEU A 62 4.01 2.22 -5.60
C LEU A 62 3.06 3.31 -6.15
N PRO A 63 2.21 3.98 -5.33
CA PRO A 63 1.31 5.02 -5.85
C PRO A 63 2.02 6.21 -6.48
N GLY A 64 3.26 6.52 -6.06
CA GLY A 64 4.06 7.61 -6.64
C GLY A 64 4.44 7.38 -8.11
N MET A 65 4.28 6.16 -8.61
CA MET A 65 4.68 5.75 -9.96
C MET A 65 3.55 5.82 -10.99
N PHE A 66 2.30 6.04 -10.54
CA PHE A 66 1.13 6.09 -11.41
C PHE A 66 0.44 7.46 -11.32
N SER A 67 -0.17 7.88 -12.44
CA SER A 67 -1.05 9.05 -12.47
C SER A 67 -2.20 8.86 -11.48
N PRO A 68 -2.54 9.87 -10.65
CA PRO A 68 -3.67 9.77 -9.72
C PRO A 68 -5.03 9.49 -10.39
N ARG A 69 -5.15 9.74 -11.69
CA ARG A 69 -6.38 9.48 -12.45
C ARG A 69 -6.52 8.00 -12.85
N ASP A 70 -5.37 7.34 -13.02
CA ASP A 70 -5.27 5.97 -13.53
C ASP A 70 -5.00 4.96 -12.40
N TRP A 71 -4.79 5.46 -11.18
CA TRP A 71 -4.52 4.67 -9.99
C TRP A 71 -5.74 4.56 -9.08
N LEU A 72 -6.29 3.35 -8.95
CA LEU A 72 -7.34 3.02 -7.98
C LEU A 72 -6.86 1.87 -7.08
N PRO A 73 -6.29 2.16 -5.90
CA PRO A 73 -5.79 1.11 -5.02
C PRO A 73 -6.94 0.40 -4.32
N ILE A 74 -7.11 -0.89 -4.58
CA ILE A 74 -8.03 -1.77 -3.84
C ILE A 74 -7.19 -2.76 -3.04
N ILE A 75 -7.10 -2.54 -1.73
CA ILE A 75 -6.30 -3.36 -0.83
C ILE A 75 -7.20 -4.40 -0.17
N VAL A 76 -6.94 -5.68 -0.46
CA VAL A 76 -7.71 -6.79 0.10
C VAL A 76 -6.83 -7.59 1.05
N ARG A 77 -7.26 -7.70 2.31
CA ARG A 77 -6.72 -8.69 3.26
C ARG A 77 -7.55 -9.96 3.17
N ARG A 78 -6.91 -11.12 3.31
CA ARG A 78 -7.58 -12.43 3.21
C ARG A 78 -8.71 -12.60 4.24
N ASN A 79 -8.48 -12.15 5.48
CA ASN A 79 -9.35 -12.41 6.64
C ASN A 79 -9.81 -13.89 6.70
N ALA A 80 -11.01 -14.16 7.19
CA ALA A 80 -11.58 -15.51 7.23
C ALA A 80 -11.98 -16.04 5.84
N ASN A 81 -12.54 -15.17 4.99
CA ASN A 81 -12.95 -15.50 3.63
C ASN A 81 -12.46 -14.42 2.65
N PHE A 82 -11.68 -14.84 1.64
CA PHE A 82 -11.10 -13.94 0.66
C PHE A 82 -12.14 -13.35 -0.30
N ILE A 83 -13.12 -14.14 -0.74
CA ILE A 83 -14.16 -13.69 -1.68
C ILE A 83 -15.03 -12.61 -1.04
N ASP A 84 -15.42 -12.81 0.22
CA ASP A 84 -16.18 -11.81 0.97
C ASP A 84 -15.37 -10.55 1.21
N SER A 85 -14.10 -10.69 1.61
CA SER A 85 -13.20 -9.55 1.80
C SER A 85 -12.98 -8.78 0.50
N MET A 86 -12.83 -9.47 -0.63
CA MET A 86 -12.67 -8.85 -1.94
C MET A 86 -13.95 -8.08 -2.33
N ARG A 87 -15.12 -8.69 -2.17
CA ARG A 87 -16.41 -8.08 -2.48
C ARG A 87 -16.62 -6.79 -1.66
N GLU A 88 -16.39 -6.85 -0.36
CA GLU A 88 -16.55 -5.71 0.54
C GLU A 88 -15.62 -4.55 0.14
N GLN A 89 -14.34 -4.83 -0.11
CA GLN A 89 -13.38 -3.79 -0.46
C GLN A 89 -13.65 -3.19 -1.84
N VAL A 90 -14.01 -3.99 -2.84
CA VAL A 90 -14.33 -3.49 -4.19
C VAL A 90 -15.58 -2.62 -4.17
N LEU A 91 -16.67 -3.09 -3.54
CA LEU A 91 -17.91 -2.32 -3.44
C LEU A 91 -17.72 -1.05 -2.61
N GLY A 92 -16.97 -1.12 -1.51
CA GLY A 92 -16.64 0.04 -0.69
C GLY A 92 -15.88 1.11 -1.46
N GLN A 93 -14.89 0.72 -2.28
CA GLN A 93 -14.12 1.64 -3.11
C GLN A 93 -14.95 2.22 -4.26
N TYR A 94 -15.79 1.40 -4.91
CA TYR A 94 -16.71 1.87 -5.95
C TYR A 94 -17.65 2.95 -5.39
N SER A 95 -18.34 2.65 -4.28
CA SER A 95 -19.26 3.62 -3.65
C SER A 95 -18.57 4.92 -3.28
N ARG A 96 -17.37 4.90 -2.69
CA ARG A 96 -16.61 6.12 -2.34
C ARG A 96 -16.26 6.96 -3.56
N ARG A 97 -15.87 6.32 -4.67
CA ARG A 97 -15.42 7.01 -5.88
C ARG A 97 -16.56 7.66 -6.67
N TYR A 98 -17.75 7.05 -6.62
CA TYR A 98 -18.93 7.50 -7.37
C TYR A 98 -19.95 8.27 -6.53
N ALA A 99 -19.95 8.15 -5.20
CA ALA A 99 -20.79 8.97 -4.32
C ALA A 99 -20.27 10.42 -4.14
N LEU A 100 -19.06 10.72 -4.63
CA LEU A 100 -18.46 12.07 -4.65
C LEU A 100 -18.66 12.78 -6.00
N ARG A 101 -19.64 12.34 -6.80
CA ARG A 101 -20.17 13.03 -7.98
C ARG A 101 -21.65 13.29 -7.78
#